data_AF-A0A1B9JYX3-F1
#
_entry.id   AF-A0A1B9JYX3-F1
#
_cell.length_a   1.000
_cell.length_b   1.000
_cell.length_c   1.000
_cell.angle_alpha   90.00
_cell.angle_beta   90.00
_cell.angle_gamma   90.00
#
_symmetry.space_group_name_H-M   'P 1'
#
loop_
_entity.id
_entity.type
_entity.pdbx_description
1 polymer ?
#
loop_
_entity_poly.entity_id
_entity_poly.type
_entity_poly.pdbx_seq_one_letter_code
_entity_poly.pdbx_strand_id
1 'polypeptide(L)'
;MFEILYQDNDLIAMNKPAGWLVHRSWLDKNESIVVMQTLRDQIGQHVFPVHRLDRPTSGVLLFALSSEIARLLSTQFASKQIEKTYHAIVRGYVDGEAIIDYPLVEELDKIADKFANKNKSAQEAVSFYRGLSKIEVPIKVGKFATARYSLVELKPQTGRKHQLRRHMKHIFHPIIGDSKHGDLHQNRAFAKYFGIKRLMLHASSLKVTHPITSNPIIINAKLEQSWQDILVNFK
;
A
#
# COMPACT_ATOMS: atom_id res chain seq x y z
N MET A 1 -3.41 -2.16 20.44
CA MET A 1 -2.79 -0.81 20.40
C MET A 1 -1.92 -0.74 19.16
N PHE A 2 -1.96 0.36 18.41
CA PHE A 2 -1.13 0.57 17.23
C PHE A 2 0.27 1.08 17.62
N GLU A 3 1.27 0.68 16.84
CA GLU A 3 2.61 1.28 16.87
C GLU A 3 2.53 2.70 16.29
N ILE A 4 2.82 3.70 17.13
CA ILE A 4 2.95 5.10 16.72
C ILE A 4 4.38 5.33 16.22
N LEU A 5 4.48 5.80 14.98
CA LEU A 5 5.75 6.05 14.28
C LEU A 5 6.21 7.50 14.43
N TYR A 6 5.25 8.41 14.58
CA TYR A 6 5.48 9.85 14.72
C TYR A 6 4.28 10.47 15.43
N GLN A 7 4.53 11.43 16.32
CA GLN A 7 3.49 12.23 16.93
C GLN A 7 4.05 13.57 17.39
N ASP A 8 3.36 14.65 17.06
CA ASP A 8 3.55 15.98 17.63
C ASP A 8 2.18 16.63 17.89
N ASN A 9 2.13 17.96 17.96
CA ASN A 9 0.89 18.71 18.21
C ASN A 9 -0.09 18.71 17.03
N ASP A 10 0.40 18.49 15.81
CA ASP A 10 -0.35 18.67 14.56
C ASP A 10 -0.61 17.35 13.83
N LEU A 11 0.31 16.40 13.94
CA LEU A 11 0.38 15.17 13.17
C LEU A 11 0.52 13.93 14.06
N ILE A 12 -0.04 12.83 13.57
CA ILE A 12 0.23 11.50 14.10
C ILE A 12 0.32 10.50 12.96
N ALA A 13 1.36 9.66 12.98
CA ALA A 13 1.51 8.56 12.04
C ALA A 13 1.66 7.23 12.77
N MET A 14 1.11 6.19 12.18
CA MET A 14 1.15 4.85 12.74
C MET A 14 1.53 3.80 11.70
N ASN A 15 2.02 2.66 12.17
CA ASN A 15 2.27 1.50 11.33
C ASN A 15 0.98 0.71 11.16
N LYS A 16 0.30 0.87 10.02
CA LYS A 16 -0.97 0.18 9.76
C LYS A 16 -0.71 -1.31 9.55
N PRO A 17 -1.25 -2.21 10.39
CA PRO A 17 -1.21 -3.63 10.10
C PRO A 17 -2.05 -3.96 8.85
N ALA A 18 -1.67 -5.00 8.12
CA ALA A 18 -2.51 -5.48 7.02
C ALA A 18 -3.83 -6.08 7.53
N GLY A 19 -4.86 -6.01 6.69
CA GLY A 19 -6.20 -6.51 7.00
C GLY A 19 -7.10 -5.48 7.68
N TRP A 20 -6.56 -4.35 8.13
CA TRP A 20 -7.32 -3.28 8.80
C TRP A 20 -7.84 -2.24 7.82
N LEU A 21 -9.13 -1.89 7.95
CA LEU A 21 -9.76 -0.77 7.25
C LEU A 21 -9.37 0.57 7.88
N VAL A 22 -9.08 1.56 7.04
CA VAL A 22 -8.80 2.94 7.49
C VAL A 22 -10.05 3.61 8.05
N HIS A 23 -11.16 3.55 7.30
CA HIS A 23 -12.49 4.04 7.65
C HIS A 23 -13.54 2.99 7.25
N ARG A 24 -14.72 3.04 7.89
CA ARG A 24 -15.83 2.15 7.53
C ARG A 24 -16.25 2.40 6.08
N SER A 25 -16.32 1.34 5.29
CA SER A 25 -17.02 1.36 4.00
C SER A 25 -18.49 1.07 4.22
N TRP A 26 -19.35 1.54 3.32
CA TRP A 26 -20.77 1.16 3.29
C TRP A 26 -21.00 -0.35 3.16
N LEU A 27 -20.03 -1.07 2.62
CA LEU A 27 -20.03 -2.53 2.46
C LEU A 27 -19.71 -3.28 3.76
N ASP A 28 -19.05 -2.62 4.70
CA ASP A 28 -18.46 -3.21 5.90
C ASP A 28 -18.99 -2.52 7.16
N LYS A 29 -20.31 -2.22 7.18
CA LYS A 29 -20.97 -1.53 8.31
C LYS A 29 -20.81 -2.27 9.65
N ASN A 30 -20.63 -3.59 9.59
CA ASN A 30 -20.50 -4.48 10.75
C ASN A 30 -19.04 -4.77 11.14
N GLU A 31 -18.04 -4.15 10.50
CA GLU A 31 -16.65 -4.38 10.90
C GLU A 31 -16.31 -3.68 12.22
N SER A 32 -15.87 -4.50 13.17
CA SER A 32 -15.47 -4.12 14.52
C SER A 32 -14.13 -3.39 14.58
N ILE A 33 -13.34 -3.40 13.49
CA ILE A 33 -11.92 -3.05 13.49
C ILE A 33 -11.64 -1.96 12.46
N VAL A 34 -11.60 -0.70 12.91
CA VAL A 34 -11.37 0.48 12.08
C VAL A 34 -10.21 1.28 12.66
N VAL A 35 -9.23 1.64 11.84
CA VAL A 35 -8.03 2.36 12.28
C VAL A 35 -8.39 3.69 12.93
N MET A 36 -9.23 4.51 12.28
CA MET A 36 -9.60 5.81 12.84
C MET A 36 -10.18 5.72 14.25
N GLN A 37 -11.12 4.82 14.47
CA GLN A 37 -11.77 4.65 15.78
C GLN A 37 -10.76 4.16 16.81
N THR A 38 -9.98 3.14 16.47
CA THR A 38 -9.00 2.54 17.38
C THR A 38 -7.88 3.51 17.73
N LEU A 39 -7.42 4.31 16.77
CA LEU A 39 -6.39 5.33 16.99
C LEU A 39 -6.94 6.48 17.85
N ARG A 40 -8.15 6.95 17.54
CA ARG A 40 -8.85 7.97 18.34
C ARG A 40 -8.97 7.55 19.81
N ASP A 41 -9.44 6.33 20.04
CA ASP A 41 -9.64 5.82 21.40
C ASP A 41 -8.29 5.58 22.10
N GLN A 42 -7.24 5.20 21.37
CA GLN A 42 -5.89 5.04 21.91
C GLN A 42 -5.27 6.37 22.37
N ILE A 43 -5.50 7.48 21.65
CA ILE A 43 -4.90 8.78 21.98
C ILE A 43 -5.84 9.73 22.72
N GLY A 44 -7.12 9.38 22.87
CA GLY A 44 -8.13 10.22 23.50
C GLY A 44 -8.50 11.48 22.71
N GLN A 45 -8.18 11.54 21.41
CA GLN A 45 -8.36 12.72 20.56
C GLN A 45 -8.81 12.33 19.15
N HIS A 46 -9.66 13.17 18.54
CA HIS A 46 -10.10 12.99 17.16
C HIS A 46 -8.92 13.07 16.16
N VAL A 47 -8.92 12.20 15.16
CA VAL A 47 -7.92 12.16 14.09
C VAL A 47 -8.57 12.34 12.72
N PHE A 48 -7.87 13.01 11.82
CA PHE A 48 -8.34 13.30 10.46
C PHE A 48 -7.47 12.56 9.44
N PRO A 49 -8.03 11.63 8.63
CA PRO A 49 -7.25 10.93 7.62
C PRO A 49 -6.90 11.88 6.46
N VAL A 50 -5.63 11.91 6.07
CA VAL A 50 -5.15 12.74 4.94
C VAL A 50 -4.82 11.91 3.69
N HIS A 51 -4.65 10.60 3.87
CA HIS A 51 -4.56 9.63 2.79
C HIS A 51 -5.12 8.27 3.26
N ARG A 52 -5.10 7.28 2.36
CA ARG A 52 -5.53 5.92 2.68
C ARG A 52 -4.54 4.89 2.17
N LEU A 53 -4.52 3.75 2.84
CA LEU A 53 -3.94 2.51 2.35
C LEU A 53 -5.09 1.53 2.09
N ASP A 54 -4.91 0.65 1.09
CA ASP A 54 -5.84 -0.47 0.91
C ASP A 54 -5.86 -1.33 2.18
N ARG A 55 -7.00 -1.98 2.44
CA ARG A 55 -7.16 -2.87 3.58
C ARG A 55 -6.00 -3.87 3.76
N PRO A 56 -5.60 -4.66 2.74
CA PRO A 56 -4.53 -5.64 2.89
C PRO A 56 -3.11 -5.02 2.85
N THR A 57 -2.95 -3.73 2.53
CA THR A 57 -1.65 -3.06 2.53
C THR A 57 -1.28 -2.66 3.96
N SER A 58 -0.01 -2.83 4.33
CA SER A 58 0.52 -2.39 5.64
C SER A 58 1.41 -1.14 5.51
N GLY A 59 1.83 -0.56 6.62
CA GLY A 59 2.88 0.48 6.65
C GLY A 59 2.36 1.86 7.06
N VAL A 60 3.13 2.91 6.74
CA VAL A 60 2.90 4.28 7.21
C VAL A 60 1.50 4.78 6.83
N LEU A 61 0.73 5.17 7.83
CA LEU A 61 -0.53 5.89 7.67
C LEU A 61 -0.50 7.15 8.53
N LEU A 62 -0.57 8.30 7.86
CA LEU A 62 -0.54 9.63 8.47
C LEU A 62 -1.95 10.18 8.68
N PHE A 63 -2.13 10.83 9.82
CA PHE A 63 -3.32 11.57 10.21
C PHE A 63 -2.92 12.98 10.67
N ALA A 64 -3.84 13.92 10.47
CA ALA A 64 -3.80 15.22 11.10
C ALA A 64 -4.58 15.19 12.42
N LEU A 65 -4.20 16.06 13.36
CA LEU A 65 -4.84 16.23 14.67
C LEU A 65 -5.86 17.37 14.69
N SER A 66 -5.99 18.13 13.59
CA SER A 66 -7.04 19.12 13.37
C SER A 66 -7.50 19.13 11.91
N SER A 67 -8.70 19.67 11.66
CA SER A 67 -9.26 19.81 10.31
C SER A 67 -8.47 20.79 9.44
N GLU A 68 -7.87 21.81 10.05
CA GLU A 68 -7.02 22.78 9.36
C GLU A 68 -5.76 22.11 8.80
N ILE A 69 -5.06 21.36 9.65
CA ILE A 69 -3.87 20.60 9.27
C ILE A 69 -4.22 19.55 8.21
N ALA A 70 -5.38 18.89 8.34
CA ALA A 70 -5.86 17.94 7.35
C ALA A 70 -6.03 18.56 5.96
N ARG A 71 -6.54 19.78 5.88
CA ARG A 71 -6.70 20.54 4.63
C ARG A 71 -5.36 20.90 4.00
N LEU A 72 -4.40 21.35 4.80
CA LEU A 72 -3.05 21.68 4.33
C LEU A 72 -2.34 20.44 3.77
N LEU A 73 -2.38 19.33 4.49
CA LEU A 73 -1.81 18.06 4.02
C LEU A 73 -2.51 17.53 2.77
N SER A 74 -3.84 17.59 2.71
CA SER A 74 -4.60 17.15 1.53
C SER A 74 -4.17 17.92 0.27
N THR A 75 -3.85 19.21 0.41
CA THR A 75 -3.28 20.01 -0.68
C THR A 75 -1.93 19.48 -1.14
N GLN A 76 -1.02 19.12 -0.21
CA GLN A 76 0.28 18.52 -0.55
C GLN A 76 0.13 17.16 -1.26
N PHE A 77 -0.81 16.32 -0.83
CA PHE A 77 -1.12 15.05 -1.51
C PHE A 77 -1.65 15.30 -2.94
N ALA A 78 -2.52 16.29 -3.12
CA ALA A 78 -3.11 16.63 -4.41
C ALA A 78 -2.07 17.23 -5.38
N SER A 79 -1.13 18.03 -4.87
CA SER A 79 -0.05 18.64 -5.65
C SER A 79 1.13 17.69 -5.93
N LYS A 80 1.03 16.41 -5.55
CA LYS A 80 2.09 15.39 -5.71
C LYS A 80 3.42 15.78 -5.04
N GLN A 81 3.40 16.59 -3.97
CA GLN A 81 4.58 17.05 -3.25
C GLN A 81 5.10 16.07 -2.18
N ILE A 82 4.46 14.90 -2.09
CA ILE A 82 4.74 13.88 -1.07
C ILE A 82 5.44 12.70 -1.73
N GLU A 83 6.57 12.28 -1.15
CA GLU A 83 7.28 11.10 -1.61
C GLU A 83 6.83 9.89 -0.80
N LYS A 84 6.32 8.87 -1.50
CA LYS A 84 5.88 7.61 -0.89
C LYS A 84 6.77 6.50 -1.41
N THR A 85 7.34 5.71 -0.51
CA THR A 85 8.11 4.51 -0.86
C THR A 85 7.39 3.29 -0.32
N TYR A 86 7.21 2.32 -1.20
CA TYR A 86 6.63 1.02 -0.89
C TYR A 86 7.62 -0.08 -1.22
N HIS A 87 7.48 -1.20 -0.52
CA HIS A 87 8.13 -2.45 -0.86
C HIS A 87 7.09 -3.49 -1.19
N ALA A 88 7.34 -4.29 -2.23
CA ALA A 88 6.47 -5.37 -2.65
C ALA A 88 7.25 -6.64 -2.98
N ILE A 89 6.66 -7.81 -2.70
CA ILE A 89 7.11 -9.07 -3.30
C ILE A 89 6.21 -9.36 -4.49
N VAL A 90 6.82 -9.56 -5.65
CA VAL A 90 6.14 -9.76 -6.93
C VAL A 90 6.49 -11.10 -7.55
N ARG A 91 5.59 -11.60 -8.40
CA ARG A 91 5.84 -12.77 -9.24
C ARG A 91 6.98 -12.48 -10.23
N GLY A 92 7.84 -13.47 -10.44
CA GLY A 92 8.88 -13.46 -11.46
C GLY A 92 10.12 -12.69 -11.02
N TYR A 93 11.07 -12.57 -11.94
CA TYR A 93 12.27 -11.76 -11.74
C TYR A 93 12.07 -10.39 -12.36
N VAL A 94 12.29 -9.35 -11.56
CA VAL A 94 12.33 -7.96 -11.98
C VAL A 94 13.78 -7.49 -11.95
N ASP A 95 14.23 -6.91 -13.05
CA ASP A 95 15.58 -6.42 -13.26
C ASP A 95 15.59 -4.89 -13.40
N GLY A 96 16.66 -4.26 -12.90
CA GLY A 96 16.87 -2.83 -13.03
C GLY A 96 15.75 -1.98 -12.43
N GLU A 97 15.53 -0.82 -13.04
CA GLU A 97 14.51 0.15 -12.64
C GLU A 97 13.86 0.75 -13.88
N ALA A 98 12.58 1.10 -13.78
CA ALA A 98 11.87 1.79 -14.84
C ALA A 98 10.64 2.54 -14.33
N ILE A 99 10.04 3.31 -15.23
CA ILE A 99 8.77 4.00 -15.02
C ILE A 99 7.66 3.21 -15.69
N ILE A 100 6.57 2.98 -14.96
CA ILE A 100 5.30 2.49 -15.47
C ILE A 100 4.39 3.71 -15.63
N ASP A 101 4.33 4.23 -16.85
CA ASP A 101 3.38 5.26 -17.26
C ASP A 101 2.22 4.57 -18.01
N TYR A 102 1.20 4.19 -17.24
CA TYR A 102 0.05 3.49 -17.77
C TYR A 102 -1.23 4.02 -17.12
N PRO A 103 -2.05 4.80 -17.86
CA PRO A 103 -3.30 5.35 -17.35
C PRO A 103 -4.26 4.27 -16.84
N LEU A 104 -4.98 4.59 -15.76
CA LEU A 104 -5.87 3.66 -15.10
C LEU A 104 -7.32 4.15 -15.18
N VAL A 105 -8.19 3.34 -15.77
CA VAL A 105 -9.64 3.53 -15.69
C VAL A 105 -10.09 3.29 -14.26
N GLU A 106 -10.98 4.14 -13.76
CA GLU A 106 -11.53 4.04 -12.41
C GLU A 106 -12.33 2.73 -12.25
N GLU A 107 -11.97 1.94 -11.24
CA GLU A 107 -12.72 0.73 -10.89
C GLU A 107 -13.90 1.10 -10.01
N LEU A 108 -15.07 1.29 -10.65
CA LEU A 108 -16.33 1.53 -9.96
C LEU A 108 -16.76 0.30 -9.17
N ASP A 109 -17.21 0.53 -7.94
CA ASP A 109 -17.85 -0.48 -7.13
C ASP A 109 -19.32 -0.63 -7.55
N LYS A 110 -19.78 -1.87 -7.74
CA LYS A 110 -21.15 -2.15 -8.22
C LYS A 110 -22.23 -1.62 -7.26
N ILE A 111 -21.91 -1.48 -5.98
CA ILE A 111 -22.84 -1.11 -4.92
C ILE A 111 -22.64 0.35 -4.52
N ALA A 112 -21.41 0.75 -4.19
CA ALA A 112 -21.14 2.13 -3.75
C ALA A 112 -21.23 3.15 -4.90
N ASP A 113 -20.90 2.73 -6.12
CA ASP A 113 -20.87 3.59 -7.30
C ASP A 113 -22.01 3.26 -8.28
N LYS A 114 -23.12 2.72 -7.78
CA LYS A 114 -24.28 2.30 -8.60
C LYS A 114 -24.79 3.41 -9.53
N PHE A 115 -24.68 4.67 -9.10
CA PHE A 115 -25.08 5.87 -9.84
C PHE A 115 -23.92 6.64 -10.47
N ALA A 116 -22.68 6.15 -10.38
CA ALA A 116 -21.53 6.82 -10.96
C ALA A 116 -21.55 6.71 -12.50
N ASN A 117 -21.05 7.74 -13.17
CA ASN A 117 -20.87 7.71 -14.61
C ASN A 117 -19.87 6.61 -15.00
N LYS A 118 -20.35 5.60 -15.74
CA LYS A 118 -19.58 4.43 -16.17
C LYS A 118 -18.56 4.74 -17.28
N ASN A 119 -18.68 5.90 -17.93
CA ASN A 119 -17.81 6.33 -19.04
C ASN A 119 -16.77 7.36 -18.60
N LYS A 120 -16.14 7.16 -17.43
CA LYS A 120 -15.00 8.00 -17.04
C LYS A 120 -13.76 7.62 -17.85
N SER A 121 -13.07 8.62 -18.36
CA SER A 121 -11.79 8.45 -19.04
C SER A 121 -10.73 7.84 -18.11
N ALA A 122 -9.73 7.19 -18.70
CA ALA A 122 -8.57 6.73 -17.96
C ALA A 122 -7.86 7.93 -17.31
N GLN A 123 -7.47 7.78 -16.05
CA GLN A 123 -6.75 8.81 -15.32
C GLN A 123 -5.25 8.53 -15.42
N GLU A 124 -4.45 9.57 -15.64
CA GLU A 124 -2.99 9.49 -15.60
C GLU A 124 -2.52 8.80 -14.31
N ALA A 125 -1.65 7.82 -14.47
CA ALA A 125 -1.07 7.06 -13.39
C ALA A 125 0.37 6.68 -13.70
N VAL A 126 1.29 7.16 -12.87
CA VAL A 126 2.73 6.96 -13.03
C VAL A 126 3.32 6.39 -11.75
N SER A 127 4.10 5.31 -11.89
CA SER A 127 4.86 4.71 -10.79
C SER A 127 6.27 4.39 -11.24
N PHE A 128 7.26 4.68 -10.41
CA PHE A 128 8.61 4.16 -10.56
C PHE A 128 8.74 2.83 -9.82
N TYR A 129 9.52 1.89 -10.36
CA TYR A 129 9.94 0.69 -9.65
C TYR A 129 11.43 0.44 -9.78
N ARG A 130 11.99 -0.27 -8.81
CA ARG A 130 13.35 -0.79 -8.82
C ARG A 130 13.38 -2.20 -8.25
N GLY A 131 13.92 -3.16 -9.01
CA GLY A 131 14.24 -4.50 -8.51
C GLY A 131 15.34 -4.44 -7.47
N LEU A 132 15.13 -5.07 -6.30
CA LEU A 132 16.08 -5.04 -5.20
C LEU A 132 16.81 -6.37 -5.01
N SER A 133 16.07 -7.47 -5.03
CA SER A 133 16.60 -8.82 -4.81
C SER A 133 15.65 -9.88 -5.37
N LYS A 134 16.14 -11.11 -5.48
CA LYS A 134 15.43 -12.21 -6.15
C LYS A 134 15.52 -13.50 -5.38
N ILE A 135 14.55 -14.38 -5.63
CA ILE A 135 14.58 -15.76 -5.14
C ILE A 135 13.86 -16.69 -6.11
N GLU A 136 14.40 -17.89 -6.27
CA GLU A 136 13.70 -19.02 -6.87
C GLU A 136 13.54 -20.12 -5.83
N VAL A 137 12.32 -20.64 -5.71
CA VAL A 137 11.97 -21.67 -4.73
C VAL A 137 11.51 -22.95 -5.40
N PRO A 138 11.80 -24.12 -4.80
CA PRO A 138 11.46 -25.44 -5.35
C PRO A 138 9.98 -25.79 -5.11
N ILE A 139 9.07 -24.95 -5.58
CA ILE A 139 7.62 -25.23 -5.56
C ILE A 139 7.04 -25.19 -6.97
N LYS A 140 6.32 -26.26 -7.32
CA LYS A 140 5.66 -26.39 -8.62
C LYS A 140 4.49 -25.42 -8.73
N VAL A 141 4.46 -24.64 -9.82
CA VAL A 141 3.34 -23.76 -10.18
C VAL A 141 2.96 -23.95 -11.64
N GLY A 142 1.77 -24.51 -11.87
CA GLY A 142 1.33 -24.91 -13.20
C GLY A 142 2.30 -25.94 -13.79
N LYS A 143 2.90 -25.60 -14.94
CA LYS A 143 3.88 -26.45 -15.64
C LYS A 143 5.33 -26.28 -15.15
N PHE A 144 5.63 -25.26 -14.35
CA PHE A 144 6.98 -24.96 -13.91
C PHE A 144 7.31 -25.69 -12.61
N ALA A 145 8.48 -26.30 -12.54
CA ALA A 145 8.94 -27.05 -11.35
C ALA A 145 9.28 -26.15 -10.16
N THR A 146 9.64 -24.89 -10.45
CA THR A 146 10.04 -23.86 -9.49
C THR A 146 9.17 -22.61 -9.65
N ALA A 147 9.23 -21.72 -8.66
CA ALA A 147 8.62 -20.41 -8.71
C ALA A 147 9.64 -19.32 -8.43
N ARG A 148 9.53 -18.19 -9.15
CA ARG A 148 10.42 -17.04 -9.05
C ARG A 148 9.70 -15.85 -8.43
N TYR A 149 10.39 -15.12 -7.56
CA TYR A 149 9.89 -13.90 -6.93
C TYR A 149 10.98 -12.83 -6.87
N SER A 150 10.55 -11.57 -6.84
CA SER A 150 11.43 -10.41 -6.63
C SER A 150 10.90 -9.53 -5.52
N LEU A 151 11.82 -8.98 -4.73
CA LEU A 151 11.56 -7.81 -3.90
C LEU A 151 11.74 -6.57 -4.78
N VAL A 152 10.77 -5.68 -4.75
CA VAL A 152 10.81 -4.42 -5.52
C VAL A 152 10.51 -3.24 -4.62
N GLU A 153 11.23 -2.14 -4.83
CA GLU A 153 10.87 -0.80 -4.36
C GLU A 153 9.89 -0.19 -5.36
N LEU A 154 8.86 0.48 -4.87
CA LEU A 154 7.83 1.15 -5.67
C LEU A 154 7.59 2.57 -5.16
N LYS A 155 7.60 3.54 -6.07
CA LYS A 155 7.36 4.96 -5.78
C LYS A 155 6.25 5.51 -6.68
N PRO A 156 4.99 5.55 -6.23
CA PRO A 156 3.88 6.08 -7.02
C PRO A 156 3.89 7.61 -7.01
N GLN A 157 4.06 8.22 -8.19
CA GLN A 157 3.99 9.68 -8.38
C GLN A 157 2.53 10.18 -8.32
N THR A 158 1.58 9.33 -8.73
CA THR A 158 0.14 9.57 -8.60
C THR A 158 -0.46 8.72 -7.46
N GLY A 159 -1.77 8.80 -7.25
CA GLY A 159 -2.47 8.12 -6.14
C GLY A 159 -3.77 7.43 -6.53
N ARG A 160 -3.80 6.70 -7.65
CA ARG A 160 -5.03 6.05 -8.14
C ARG A 160 -5.37 4.78 -7.35
N LYS A 161 -6.65 4.39 -7.34
CA LYS A 161 -7.16 3.20 -6.66
C LYS A 161 -6.40 1.95 -7.13
N HIS A 162 -5.78 1.23 -6.19
CA HIS A 162 -4.98 0.03 -6.43
C HIS A 162 -3.82 0.25 -7.44
N GLN A 163 -3.30 1.47 -7.58
CA GLN A 163 -2.35 1.82 -8.65
C GLN A 163 -1.16 0.87 -8.76
N LEU A 164 -0.38 0.71 -7.68
CA LEU A 164 0.81 -0.16 -7.67
C LEU A 164 0.47 -1.61 -8.02
N ARG A 165 -0.64 -2.11 -7.49
CA ARG A 165 -1.13 -3.48 -7.74
C ARG A 165 -1.47 -3.69 -9.21
N ARG A 166 -2.13 -2.70 -9.83
CA ARG A 166 -2.52 -2.74 -11.25
C ARG A 166 -1.34 -2.52 -12.19
N HIS A 167 -0.42 -1.61 -11.85
CA HIS A 167 0.80 -1.36 -12.60
C HIS A 167 1.72 -2.57 -12.61
N MET A 168 1.95 -3.19 -11.45
CA MET A 168 2.76 -4.41 -11.36
C MET A 168 2.11 -5.58 -12.12
N LYS A 169 0.78 -5.71 -12.09
CA LYS A 169 0.06 -6.65 -12.95
C LYS A 169 0.25 -6.35 -14.44
N HIS A 170 0.17 -5.07 -14.83
CA HIS A 170 0.26 -4.62 -16.22
C HIS A 170 1.60 -5.03 -16.86
N ILE A 171 2.70 -4.94 -16.10
CA ILE A 171 4.02 -5.39 -16.55
C ILE A 171 4.29 -6.89 -16.26
N PHE A 172 3.25 -7.69 -16.06
CA PHE A 172 3.32 -9.14 -15.82
C PHE A 172 4.06 -9.60 -14.55
N HIS A 173 4.24 -8.70 -13.59
CA HIS A 173 4.84 -8.96 -12.27
C HIS A 173 3.84 -8.68 -11.15
N PRO A 174 2.64 -9.31 -11.13
CA PRO A 174 1.65 -9.04 -10.09
C PRO A 174 2.20 -9.23 -8.68
N ILE A 175 1.75 -8.39 -7.75
CA ILE A 175 2.11 -8.47 -6.33
C ILE A 175 1.55 -9.76 -5.72
N ILE A 176 2.38 -10.47 -4.97
CA ILE A 176 2.02 -11.69 -4.27
C ILE A 176 1.00 -11.42 -3.17
N GLY A 177 0.01 -12.30 -3.06
CA GLY A 177 -1.10 -12.19 -2.10
C GLY A 177 -2.22 -11.25 -2.55
N ASP A 178 -2.13 -10.66 -3.75
CA ASP A 178 -3.22 -9.88 -4.32
C ASP A 178 -4.33 -10.78 -4.87
N SER A 179 -5.49 -10.79 -4.22
CA SER A 179 -6.64 -11.61 -4.63
C SER A 179 -7.43 -11.02 -5.80
N LYS A 180 -7.26 -9.72 -6.11
CA LYS A 180 -8.03 -9.02 -7.15
C LYS A 180 -7.23 -8.85 -8.45
N HIS A 181 -5.97 -8.46 -8.31
CA HIS A 181 -5.08 -8.14 -9.42
C HIS A 181 -3.90 -9.10 -9.56
N GLY A 182 -3.79 -10.08 -8.65
CA GLY A 182 -2.67 -11.01 -8.62
C GLY A 182 -2.84 -12.28 -9.46
N ASP A 183 -1.84 -13.16 -9.35
CA ASP A 183 -1.89 -14.53 -9.88
C ASP A 183 -2.24 -15.50 -8.74
N LEU A 184 -3.45 -16.05 -8.77
CA LEU A 184 -3.95 -16.93 -7.72
C LEU A 184 -3.16 -18.25 -7.59
N HIS A 185 -2.53 -18.74 -8.66
CA HIS A 185 -1.69 -19.93 -8.59
C HIS A 185 -0.39 -19.62 -7.84
N GLN A 186 0.22 -18.47 -8.12
CA GLN A 186 1.40 -17.99 -7.41
C GLN A 186 1.08 -17.69 -5.95
N ASN A 187 -0.06 -17.07 -5.66
CA ASN A 187 -0.48 -16.82 -4.29
C ASN A 187 -0.63 -18.12 -3.48
N ARG A 188 -1.27 -19.15 -4.07
CA ARG A 188 -1.41 -20.46 -3.40
C ARG A 188 -0.06 -21.13 -3.17
N ALA A 189 0.83 -21.10 -4.15
CA ALA A 189 2.16 -21.67 -4.03
C ALA A 189 2.99 -20.95 -2.96
N PHE A 190 3.04 -19.62 -3.02
CA PHE A 190 3.74 -18.80 -2.05
C PHE A 190 3.21 -19.03 -0.62
N ALA A 191 1.89 -19.09 -0.44
CA ALA A 191 1.28 -19.42 0.85
C ALA A 191 1.61 -20.84 1.32
N LYS A 192 1.68 -21.83 0.43
CA LYS A 192 2.07 -23.20 0.75
C LYS A 192 3.54 -23.30 1.17
N TYR A 193 4.42 -22.54 0.52
CA TYR A 193 5.86 -22.62 0.75
C TYR A 193 6.30 -21.79 1.97
N PHE A 194 5.82 -20.55 2.08
CA PHE A 194 6.24 -19.60 3.12
C PHE A 194 5.22 -19.43 4.27
N GLY A 195 4.03 -20.01 4.16
CA GLY A 195 2.97 -19.83 5.17
C GLY A 195 2.27 -18.46 5.15
N ILE A 196 2.60 -17.58 4.19
CA ILE A 196 2.08 -16.20 4.14
C ILE A 196 0.90 -16.09 3.18
N LYS A 197 -0.25 -15.60 3.68
CA LYS A 197 -1.53 -15.51 2.93
C LYS A 197 -2.02 -14.07 2.68
N ARG A 198 -1.21 -13.07 3.01
CA ARG A 198 -1.56 -11.64 2.89
C ARG A 198 -0.93 -11.00 1.67
N LEU A 199 -1.41 -9.81 1.31
CA LEU A 199 -0.78 -8.97 0.29
C LEU A 199 0.64 -8.56 0.74
N MET A 200 1.62 -8.86 -0.09
CA MET A 200 3.01 -8.46 0.09
C MET A 200 3.24 -7.08 -0.52
N LEU A 201 2.54 -6.08 0.03
CA LEU A 201 2.73 -4.66 -0.24
C LEU A 201 2.77 -3.89 1.08
N HIS A 202 3.83 -3.12 1.29
CA HIS A 202 4.06 -2.36 2.52
C HIS A 202 4.52 -0.93 2.19
N ALA A 203 3.82 0.08 2.74
CA ALA A 203 4.19 1.48 2.67
C ALA A 203 5.33 1.76 3.66
N SER A 204 6.58 1.54 3.24
CA SER A 204 7.74 1.55 4.14
C SER A 204 8.17 2.95 4.56
N SER A 205 7.97 3.96 3.72
CA SER A 205 8.39 5.32 4.04
C SER A 205 7.45 6.37 3.43
N LEU A 206 7.23 7.42 4.19
CA LEU A 206 6.49 8.62 3.78
C LEU A 206 7.35 9.84 4.11
N LYS A 207 7.66 10.65 3.10
CA LYS A 207 8.29 11.95 3.29
C LYS A 207 7.29 13.06 2.94
N VAL A 208 7.07 13.95 3.90
CA VAL A 208 6.09 15.02 3.83
C VAL A 208 6.68 16.29 4.42
N THR A 209 6.25 17.46 3.94
CA THR A 209 6.63 18.74 4.54
C THR A 209 5.68 19.06 5.68
N HIS A 210 6.20 19.28 6.89
CA HIS A 210 5.38 19.63 8.04
C HIS A 210 4.57 20.90 7.74
N PRO A 211 3.24 20.88 7.87
CA PRO A 211 2.38 21.97 7.39
C PRO A 211 2.55 23.29 8.17
N ILE A 212 3.06 23.24 9.41
CA ILE A 212 3.29 24.43 10.24
C ILE A 212 4.74 24.89 10.21
N THR A 213 5.68 23.96 10.36
CA THR A 213 7.11 24.29 10.52
C THR A 213 7.84 24.33 9.18
N SER A 214 7.21 23.86 8.10
CA SER A 214 7.79 23.74 6.75
C SER A 214 9.03 22.83 6.67
N ASN A 215 9.37 22.12 7.75
CA ASN A 215 10.48 21.19 7.77
C ASN A 215 10.10 19.85 7.13
N PRO A 216 11.00 19.20 6.38
CA PRO A 216 10.75 17.86 5.87
C PRO A 216 10.75 16.84 7.02
N ILE A 217 9.74 15.96 7.03
CA ILE A 217 9.62 14.84 7.95
C ILE A 217 9.68 13.55 7.12
N ILE A 218 10.49 12.61 7.57
CA ILE A 218 10.57 11.25 7.00
C ILE A 218 10.08 10.28 8.06
N ILE A 219 9.00 9.57 7.75
CA ILE A 219 8.37 8.60 8.63
C ILE A 219 8.58 7.22 8.03
N ASN A 220 9.17 6.31 8.80
CA ASN A 220 9.46 4.95 8.35
C ASN A 220 8.66 3.93 9.16
N ALA A 221 8.04 2.97 8.48
CA ALA A 221 7.36 1.85 9.10
C ALA A 221 8.27 0.62 9.09
N LYS A 222 8.33 -0.08 10.22
CA LYS A 222 9.01 -1.37 10.30
C LYS A 222 8.22 -2.43 9.55
N LEU A 223 8.95 -3.32 8.89
CA LEU A 223 8.40 -4.52 8.30
C LEU A 223 7.92 -5.48 9.41
N GLU A 224 6.70 -6.00 9.25
CA GLU A 224 6.15 -7.03 10.16
C GLU A 224 7.02 -8.30 10.16
N GLN A 225 6.92 -9.13 11.20
CA GLN A 225 7.75 -10.34 11.32
C GLN A 225 7.69 -11.23 10.08
N SER A 226 6.50 -11.42 9.49
CA SER A 226 6.33 -12.22 8.27
C SER A 226 7.14 -11.72 7.07
N TRP A 227 7.42 -10.42 7.01
CA TRP A 227 8.32 -9.85 6.00
C TRP A 227 9.78 -10.14 6.32
N GLN A 228 10.18 -9.97 7.57
CA GLN A 228 11.56 -10.24 7.99
C GLN A 228 11.91 -11.71 7.74
N ASP A 229 11.02 -12.62 8.12
CA ASP A 229 11.19 -14.07 7.97
C ASP A 229 11.37 -14.51 6.51
N ILE A 230 10.70 -13.83 5.57
CA ILE A 230 10.84 -14.19 4.16
C ILE A 230 12.04 -13.50 3.51
N LEU A 231 12.34 -12.26 3.89
CA LEU A 231 13.41 -11.47 3.27
C LEU A 231 14.80 -12.08 3.44
N VAL A 232 15.04 -12.88 4.48
CA VAL A 232 16.31 -13.64 4.64
C VAL A 232 16.60 -14.59 3.48
N ASN A 233 15.58 -14.97 2.70
CA ASN A 233 15.71 -15.88 1.58
C ASN A 233 16.01 -15.15 0.26
N PHE A 234 15.79 -13.84 0.21
CA PHE A 234 16.08 -13.03 -0.98
C PHE A 234 17.56 -12.66 -1.00
N LYS A 235 18.20 -12.88 -2.16
CA LYS A 235 19.60 -12.53 -2.41
C LYS A 235 19.72 -11.48 -3.50
#